data_AF-A0A7W9JBG4-F1
#
_entry.id   AF-A0A7W9JBG4-F1
#
_cell.length_a   1.000
_cell.length_b   1.000
_cell.length_c   1.000
_cell.angle_alpha   90.00
_cell.angle_beta   90.00
_cell.angle_gamma   90.00
#
_symmetry.space_group_name_H-M   'P 1'
#
loop_
_entity.id
_entity.type
_entity.pdbx_description
1 polymer ?
#
loop_
_entity_poly.entity_id
_entity_poly.type
_entity_poly.pdbx_seq_one_letter_code
_entity_poly.pdbx_strand_id
1 'polypeptide(L)'
;MNVQYPVPLSGAKSSTLMWAQEHEVGAQALQQLRNIAALPWVHGVRVMPDVHLGKGATVGSVIAMKQAVSPAAVGVDIGCGMEGVLTSLTAADLPDDLSKIRSRIEAAVPVGFRAHEYPVSVRKLGLDRGWNTFWGSFSSLHDGVQDREKKAHQQMGSLGGGNHFIEVCLDDEDRVWLMLHSGSRNIGKELAERHMRIAKALPHNADLPDRDLAVFLSGTPEMDAYRRDLTWAQEYASRNRAVMLALVMQAVRESFAHELTFEKPISCHHNYVAEETIDDVDLLVTRKGAIRAGLGDLGLIPGSMGTGSYVVRGLGSERSFYSASHGAGRRMSRNEAKRRYTVDDLIAQTAGVESRKDAGVLDELPAAYKDIESVIAAQSDLVEVVAHLKQVVCVKG
;
A
#
# COMPACT_ATOMS: atom_id res chain seq x y z
N MET A 1 23.53 -22.44 3.31
CA MET A 1 22.35 -23.29 3.55
C MET A 1 21.18 -22.62 2.85
N ASN A 2 20.52 -23.28 1.90
CA ASN A 2 19.30 -22.73 1.30
C ASN A 2 18.24 -22.65 2.40
N VAL A 3 17.91 -21.44 2.81
CA VAL A 3 16.86 -21.20 3.79
C VAL A 3 15.53 -21.58 3.15
N GLN A 4 14.83 -22.55 3.73
CA GLN A 4 13.53 -23.00 3.22
C GLN A 4 12.41 -22.22 3.91
N TYR A 5 11.62 -21.49 3.13
CA TYR A 5 10.44 -20.78 3.60
C TYR A 5 9.15 -21.56 3.30
N PRO A 6 8.05 -21.23 4.00
CA PRO A 6 8.00 -20.47 5.25
C PRO A 6 8.50 -21.26 6.46
N VAL A 7 8.88 -20.53 7.51
CA VAL A 7 9.22 -21.06 8.85
C VAL A 7 8.13 -20.74 9.87
N PRO A 8 7.88 -21.58 10.89
CA PRO A 8 6.94 -21.27 11.95
C PRO A 8 7.48 -20.21 12.92
N LEU A 9 6.62 -19.34 13.46
CA LEU A 9 6.98 -18.43 14.55
C LEU A 9 6.96 -19.17 15.90
N SER A 10 8.10 -19.23 16.58
CA SER A 10 8.21 -19.79 17.92
C SER A 10 7.34 -19.04 18.93
N GLY A 11 6.62 -19.79 19.78
CA GLY A 11 5.76 -19.23 20.83
C GLY A 11 4.45 -18.59 20.35
N ALA A 12 4.11 -18.68 19.06
CA ALA A 12 2.79 -18.29 18.57
C ALA A 12 1.71 -19.31 18.98
N LYS A 13 0.53 -18.83 19.42
CA LYS A 13 -0.59 -19.70 19.82
C LYS A 13 -1.41 -20.21 18.64
N SER A 14 -1.63 -19.39 17.62
CA SER A 14 -2.24 -19.79 16.34
C SER A 14 -1.18 -20.11 15.29
N SER A 15 -1.58 -20.84 14.23
CA SER A 15 -0.72 -21.14 13.07
C SER A 15 -0.14 -19.85 12.47
N THR A 16 1.17 -19.67 12.63
CA THR A 16 1.90 -18.49 12.17
C THR A 16 3.10 -18.90 11.32
N LEU A 17 3.04 -18.58 10.03
CA LEU A 17 4.07 -18.92 9.04
C LEU A 17 4.76 -17.65 8.54
N MET A 18 6.08 -17.68 8.43
CA MET A 18 6.92 -16.53 8.11
C MET A 18 7.82 -16.79 6.91
N TRP A 19 7.86 -15.84 5.98
CA TRP A 19 8.87 -15.71 4.94
C TRP A 19 10.00 -14.76 5.38
N ALA A 20 10.39 -14.88 6.65
CA ALA A 20 11.47 -14.13 7.28
C ALA A 20 12.03 -14.97 8.44
N GLN A 21 13.33 -14.87 8.74
CA GLN A 21 13.88 -15.54 9.91
C GLN A 21 13.66 -14.72 11.18
N GLU A 22 13.35 -15.37 12.30
CA GLU A 22 13.08 -14.64 13.56
C GLU A 22 14.22 -13.71 13.98
N HIS A 23 15.47 -14.13 13.79
CA HIS A 23 16.64 -13.33 14.16
C HIS A 23 16.85 -12.08 13.28
N GLU A 24 16.17 -12.00 12.13
CA GLU A 24 16.16 -10.84 11.23
C GLU A 24 15.03 -9.85 11.57
N VAL A 25 14.06 -10.27 12.39
CA VAL A 25 12.89 -9.48 12.76
C VAL A 25 13.08 -8.89 14.15
N GLY A 26 12.87 -7.58 14.27
CA GLY A 26 13.03 -6.88 15.56
C GLY A 26 12.12 -7.45 16.65
N ALA A 27 12.62 -7.54 17.89
CA ALA A 27 11.94 -8.18 19.01
C ALA A 27 10.52 -7.64 19.27
N GLN A 28 10.30 -6.34 19.10
CA GLN A 28 8.96 -5.73 19.25
C GLN A 28 7.98 -6.20 18.16
N ALA A 29 8.45 -6.38 16.92
CA ALA A 29 7.62 -6.90 15.84
C ALA A 29 7.28 -8.39 16.06
N LEU A 30 8.25 -9.20 16.53
CA LEU A 30 7.98 -10.59 16.93
C LEU A 30 6.95 -10.66 18.06
N GLN A 31 7.06 -9.80 19.07
CA GLN A 31 6.08 -9.76 20.16
C GLN A 31 4.69 -9.35 19.67
N GLN A 32 4.61 -8.37 18.75
CA GLN A 32 3.35 -7.96 18.14
C GLN A 32 2.69 -9.13 17.37
N LEU A 33 3.47 -9.90 16.60
CA LEU A 33 3.00 -11.10 15.91
C LEU A 33 2.47 -12.16 16.89
N ARG A 34 3.19 -12.42 18.00
CA ARG A 34 2.76 -13.35 19.04
C ARG A 34 1.46 -12.89 19.73
N ASN A 35 1.33 -11.59 19.99
CA ASN A 35 0.11 -11.02 20.58
C ASN A 35 -1.09 -11.19 19.65
N ILE A 36 -0.92 -10.92 18.34
CA ILE A 36 -1.96 -11.15 17.33
C ILE A 36 -2.33 -12.63 17.29
N ALA A 37 -1.34 -13.52 17.20
CA ALA A 37 -1.55 -14.97 17.16
C ALA A 37 -2.19 -15.54 18.44
N ALA A 38 -2.25 -14.77 19.52
CA ALA A 38 -2.88 -15.15 20.77
C ALA A 38 -4.36 -14.73 20.88
N LEU A 39 -4.87 -13.93 19.93
CA LEU A 39 -6.27 -13.51 19.93
C LEU A 39 -7.19 -14.71 19.64
N PRO A 40 -8.32 -14.84 20.35
CA PRO A 40 -9.19 -16.02 20.25
C PRO A 40 -9.86 -16.17 18.87
N TRP A 41 -9.97 -15.08 18.11
CA TRP A 41 -10.60 -15.08 16.79
C TRP A 41 -9.64 -15.39 15.65
N VAL A 42 -8.32 -15.42 15.89
CA VAL A 42 -7.33 -15.60 14.80
C VAL A 42 -7.28 -17.06 14.37
N HIS A 43 -7.57 -17.29 13.09
CA HIS A 43 -7.38 -18.59 12.42
C HIS A 43 -5.90 -18.83 12.11
N GLY A 44 -5.21 -17.81 11.62
CA GLY A 44 -3.78 -17.86 11.37
C GLY A 44 -3.19 -16.53 10.95
N VAL A 45 -1.86 -16.44 11.01
CA VAL A 45 -1.08 -15.28 10.61
C VAL A 45 -0.05 -15.70 9.56
N ARG A 46 0.12 -14.90 8.50
CA ARG A 46 1.19 -15.05 7.51
C ARG A 46 2.03 -13.80 7.50
N VAL A 47 3.34 -13.97 7.54
CA VAL A 47 4.30 -12.89 7.71
C VAL A 47 5.20 -12.82 6.49
N MET A 48 5.14 -11.71 5.79
CA MET A 48 5.88 -11.46 4.55
C MET A 48 7.33 -11.04 4.85
N PRO A 49 8.27 -11.17 3.89
CA PRO A 49 9.69 -10.85 4.13
C PRO A 49 9.97 -9.39 4.51
N ASP A 50 9.09 -8.48 4.11
CA ASP A 50 9.14 -7.05 4.39
C ASP A 50 8.65 -6.68 5.80
N VAL A 51 8.37 -7.69 6.66
CA VAL A 51 7.83 -7.48 8.00
C VAL A 51 8.64 -6.50 8.84
N HIS A 52 7.93 -5.57 9.48
CA HIS A 52 8.50 -4.65 10.45
C HIS A 52 7.43 -4.14 11.43
N LEU A 53 7.88 -3.52 12.51
CA LEU A 53 7.01 -2.95 13.54
C LEU A 53 6.01 -1.95 12.93
N GLY A 54 4.74 -2.13 13.25
CA GLY A 54 3.67 -1.21 12.86
C GLY A 54 2.83 -0.78 14.06
N LYS A 55 1.88 0.13 13.83
CA LYS A 55 0.89 0.53 14.84
C LYS A 55 -0.30 -0.44 14.79
N GLY A 56 -0.66 -1.08 15.90
CA GLY A 56 -1.68 -2.13 15.96
C GLY A 56 -1.22 -3.50 15.49
N ALA A 57 -0.98 -3.64 14.19
CA ALA A 57 -0.32 -4.82 13.62
C ALA A 57 0.98 -4.47 12.90
N THR A 58 1.85 -5.47 12.77
CA THR A 58 3.06 -5.41 11.95
C THR A 58 2.70 -5.11 10.49
N VAL A 59 3.49 -4.27 9.84
CA VAL A 59 3.46 -4.17 8.37
C VAL A 59 4.12 -5.44 7.82
N GLY A 60 3.65 -5.96 6.69
CA GLY A 60 4.07 -7.26 6.16
C GLY A 60 3.34 -8.42 6.81
N SER A 61 2.08 -8.24 7.21
CA SER A 61 1.28 -9.31 7.82
C SER A 61 -0.09 -9.49 7.18
N VAL A 62 -0.52 -10.76 7.12
CA VAL A 62 -1.84 -11.20 6.71
C VAL A 62 -2.45 -11.92 7.91
N ILE A 63 -3.58 -11.40 8.39
CA ILE A 63 -4.23 -11.86 9.62
C ILE A 63 -5.63 -12.32 9.25
N ALA A 64 -5.87 -13.62 9.33
CA ALA A 64 -7.17 -14.21 9.03
C ALA A 64 -7.93 -14.46 10.34
N MET A 65 -9.12 -13.86 10.48
CA MET A 65 -9.93 -13.93 11.69
C MET A 65 -11.32 -14.53 11.41
N LYS A 66 -11.82 -15.33 12.36
CA LYS A 66 -13.18 -15.87 12.38
C LYS A 66 -14.11 -14.87 13.05
N GLN A 67 -15.11 -14.40 12.32
CA GLN A 67 -16.19 -13.55 12.86
C GLN A 67 -15.72 -12.28 13.60
N ALA A 68 -14.50 -11.81 13.33
CA ALA A 68 -13.95 -10.63 13.98
C ALA A 68 -12.99 -9.89 13.05
N VAL A 69 -12.82 -8.59 13.28
CA VAL A 69 -11.84 -7.78 12.56
C VAL A 69 -11.27 -6.70 13.46
N SER A 70 -9.96 -6.48 13.40
CA SER A 70 -9.32 -5.38 14.12
C SER A 70 -9.11 -4.18 13.18
N PRO A 71 -9.76 -3.02 13.42
CA PRO A 71 -9.56 -1.84 12.58
C PRO A 71 -8.12 -1.33 12.62
N ALA A 72 -7.44 -1.45 13.77
CA ALA A 72 -6.05 -1.04 13.92
C ALA A 72 -5.06 -1.98 13.21
N ALA A 73 -5.45 -3.24 12.96
CA ALA A 73 -4.67 -4.15 12.14
C ALA A 73 -4.61 -3.68 10.68
N VAL A 74 -5.70 -3.15 10.11
CA VAL A 74 -5.70 -2.56 8.75
C VAL A 74 -4.79 -1.34 8.66
N GLY A 75 -4.80 -0.52 9.71
CA GLY A 75 -4.08 0.75 9.77
C GLY A 75 -4.93 1.94 9.34
N VAL A 76 -4.33 3.14 9.42
CA VAL A 76 -5.06 4.39 9.17
C VAL A 76 -5.19 4.74 7.70
N ASP A 77 -4.33 4.21 6.84
CA ASP A 77 -4.42 4.43 5.39
C ASP A 77 -5.11 3.23 4.71
N ILE A 78 -6.42 3.18 4.92
CA ILE A 78 -7.29 2.13 4.37
C ILE A 78 -7.21 2.15 2.85
N GLY A 79 -7.09 0.98 2.23
CA GLY A 79 -7.00 0.84 0.80
C GLY A 79 -5.72 1.39 0.19
N CYS A 80 -4.69 1.74 0.98
CA CYS A 80 -3.37 2.05 0.45
C CYS A 80 -2.92 0.92 -0.50
N GLY A 81 -2.38 1.31 -1.65
CA GLY A 81 -2.17 0.42 -2.77
C GLY A 81 -1.30 1.02 -3.85
N MET A 82 -0.99 0.17 -4.83
CA MET A 82 -0.26 0.52 -6.03
C MET A 82 -1.17 0.48 -7.25
N GLU A 83 -0.88 1.34 -8.21
CA GLU A 83 -1.40 1.21 -9.57
C GLU A 83 -0.28 1.47 -10.56
N GLY A 84 -0.25 0.73 -11.67
CA GLY A 84 0.81 0.89 -12.67
C GLY A 84 0.40 0.39 -14.04
N VAL A 85 1.04 0.92 -15.07
CA VAL A 85 0.70 0.66 -16.46
C VAL A 85 1.95 0.71 -17.35
N LEU A 86 2.04 -0.23 -18.27
CA LEU A 86 3.06 -0.24 -19.32
C LEU A 86 2.61 0.69 -20.45
N THR A 87 3.54 1.49 -20.96
CA THR A 87 3.31 2.40 -22.07
C THR A 87 3.91 1.85 -23.36
N SER A 88 3.58 2.47 -24.50
CA SER A 88 4.25 2.22 -25.79
C SER A 88 5.62 2.88 -25.92
N LEU A 89 6.06 3.68 -24.94
CA LEU A 89 7.37 4.34 -24.97
C LEU A 89 8.50 3.38 -24.57
N THR A 90 9.68 3.67 -25.09
CA THR A 90 10.96 3.08 -24.70
C THR A 90 11.89 4.13 -24.11
N ALA A 91 13.01 3.70 -23.53
CA ALA A 91 14.05 4.61 -23.04
C ALA A 91 14.54 5.59 -24.12
N ALA A 92 14.59 5.15 -25.39
CA ALA A 92 15.01 5.98 -26.51
C ALA A 92 14.03 7.11 -26.86
N ASP A 93 12.76 6.99 -26.46
CA ASP A 93 11.76 8.03 -26.66
C ASP A 93 11.87 9.13 -25.59
N LEU A 94 12.42 8.80 -24.42
CA LEU A 94 12.54 9.75 -23.30
C LEU A 94 13.59 10.83 -23.60
N PRO A 95 13.32 12.10 -23.23
CA PRO A 95 14.33 13.15 -23.35
C PRO A 95 15.44 12.98 -22.31
N ASP A 96 16.64 13.48 -22.62
CA ASP A 96 17.77 13.52 -21.68
C ASP A 96 17.42 14.26 -20.37
N ASP A 97 16.61 15.32 -20.48
CA ASP A 97 16.11 16.11 -19.35
C ASP A 97 14.67 15.72 -18.98
N LEU A 98 14.56 14.89 -17.93
CA LEU A 98 13.28 14.40 -17.40
C LEU A 98 12.58 15.40 -16.47
N SER A 99 13.19 16.55 -16.16
CA SER A 99 12.62 17.53 -15.22
C SER A 99 11.27 18.10 -15.70
N LYS A 100 11.07 18.18 -17.02
CA LYS A 100 9.81 18.62 -17.63
C LYS A 100 8.69 17.60 -17.43
N ILE A 101 9.00 16.31 -17.55
CA ILE A 101 8.03 15.24 -17.28
C ILE A 101 7.66 15.27 -15.80
N ARG A 102 8.64 15.35 -14.90
CA ARG A 102 8.40 15.50 -13.45
C ARG A 102 7.49 16.68 -13.15
N SER A 103 7.80 17.85 -13.71
CA SER A 103 7.05 19.09 -13.49
C SER A 103 5.60 19.00 -13.99
N ARG A 104 5.36 18.33 -15.14
CA ARG A 104 4.00 18.09 -15.65
C ARG A 104 3.19 17.16 -14.75
N ILE A 105 3.81 16.10 -14.25
CA ILE A 105 3.18 15.19 -13.27
C ILE A 105 2.82 15.96 -11.99
N GLU A 106 3.75 16.76 -11.45
CA GLU A 106 3.52 17.56 -10.25
C GLU A 106 2.45 18.65 -10.42
N ALA A 107 2.28 19.16 -11.64
CA ALA A 107 1.21 20.10 -11.99
C ALA A 107 -0.15 19.39 -12.11
N ALA A 108 -0.18 18.18 -12.64
CA ALA A 108 -1.40 17.39 -12.81
C ALA A 108 -1.90 16.75 -11.51
N VAL A 109 -0.99 16.37 -10.60
CA VAL A 109 -1.34 15.67 -9.35
C VAL A 109 -0.81 16.43 -8.13
N PRO A 110 -1.71 16.98 -7.30
CA PRO A 110 -1.32 17.59 -6.02
C PRO A 110 -0.65 16.58 -5.09
N VAL A 111 0.49 16.99 -4.53
CA VAL A 111 1.29 16.16 -3.61
C VAL A 111 1.27 16.68 -2.17
N GLY A 112 1.67 15.84 -1.22
CA GLY A 112 1.73 16.19 0.20
C GLY A 112 0.35 16.42 0.81
N PHE A 113 0.17 17.56 1.47
CA PHE A 113 -1.12 17.97 2.06
C PHE A 113 -2.02 18.77 1.10
N ARG A 114 -1.54 19.02 -0.13
CA ARG A 114 -2.31 19.74 -1.15
C ARG A 114 -3.45 18.88 -1.68
N ALA A 115 -4.40 19.54 -2.33
CA ALA A 115 -5.56 18.96 -2.99
C ALA A 115 -5.86 19.81 -4.23
N HIS A 116 -6.74 19.32 -5.11
CA HIS A 116 -7.21 20.11 -6.23
C HIS A 116 -8.05 21.29 -5.74
N GLU A 117 -7.99 22.42 -6.44
CA GLU A 117 -8.85 23.58 -6.14
C GLU A 117 -10.32 23.22 -6.36
N TYR A 118 -10.60 22.54 -7.48
CA TYR A 118 -11.91 22.02 -7.87
C TYR A 118 -11.83 20.50 -8.08
N PRO A 119 -12.92 19.75 -7.83
CA PRO A 119 -12.94 18.30 -8.07
C PRO A 119 -12.58 17.95 -9.52
N VAL A 120 -11.77 16.90 -9.69
CA VAL A 120 -11.36 16.40 -11.02
C VAL A 120 -12.58 15.95 -11.81
N SER A 121 -12.65 16.32 -13.09
CA SER A 121 -13.73 15.92 -13.98
C SER A 121 -13.56 14.46 -14.44
N VAL A 122 -14.03 13.51 -13.63
CA VAL A 122 -13.90 12.06 -13.93
C VAL A 122 -14.59 11.62 -15.22
N ARG A 123 -15.64 12.33 -15.65
CA ARG A 123 -16.30 12.08 -16.94
C ARG A 123 -15.37 12.35 -18.12
N LYS A 124 -14.52 13.38 -18.06
CA LYS A 124 -13.52 13.65 -19.09
C LYS A 124 -12.43 12.58 -19.14
N LEU A 125 -12.23 11.87 -18.04
CA LEU A 125 -11.29 10.75 -17.92
C LEU A 125 -11.94 9.39 -18.22
N GLY A 126 -13.25 9.32 -18.48
CA GLY A 126 -13.98 8.06 -18.68
C GLY A 126 -14.13 7.20 -17.41
N LEU A 127 -14.07 7.81 -16.23
CA LEU A 127 -14.08 7.12 -14.92
C LEU A 127 -15.37 7.39 -14.11
N ASP A 128 -16.45 7.82 -14.75
CA ASP A 128 -17.71 8.22 -14.11
C ASP A 128 -18.65 7.04 -13.76
N ARG A 129 -18.30 5.81 -14.14
CA ARG A 129 -19.09 4.61 -13.81
C ARG A 129 -19.23 4.44 -12.29
N GLY A 130 -20.48 4.36 -11.83
CA GLY A 130 -20.84 4.19 -10.42
C GLY A 130 -20.51 5.40 -9.53
N TRP A 131 -20.07 6.53 -10.10
CA TRP A 131 -19.60 7.69 -9.33
C TRP A 131 -20.68 8.30 -8.44
N ASN A 132 -21.90 8.45 -8.98
CA ASN A 132 -23.03 8.99 -8.23
C ASN A 132 -23.48 8.07 -7.09
N THR A 133 -23.47 6.75 -7.30
CA THR A 133 -23.80 5.76 -6.25
C THR A 133 -22.76 5.80 -5.13
N PHE A 134 -21.48 5.81 -5.49
CA PHE A 134 -20.37 5.88 -4.55
C PHE A 134 -20.45 7.14 -3.66
N TRP A 135 -20.61 8.33 -4.25
CA TRP A 135 -20.72 9.56 -3.47
C TRP A 135 -22.07 9.71 -2.76
N GLY A 136 -23.17 9.22 -3.33
CA GLY A 136 -24.47 9.21 -2.66
C GLY A 136 -24.44 8.44 -1.33
N SER A 137 -23.60 7.41 -1.23
CA SER A 137 -23.41 6.65 0.00
C SER A 137 -22.58 7.37 1.08
N PHE A 138 -21.93 8.51 0.79
CA PHE A 138 -21.12 9.27 1.75
C PHE A 138 -21.93 9.69 2.98
N SER A 139 -23.19 10.06 2.77
CA SER A 139 -24.15 10.43 3.82
C SER A 139 -24.43 9.33 4.84
N SER A 140 -24.13 8.07 4.50
CA SER A 140 -24.29 6.91 5.39
C SER A 140 -23.02 6.55 6.18
N LEU A 141 -21.89 7.20 5.89
CA LEU A 141 -20.65 7.02 6.65
C LEU A 141 -20.80 7.58 8.07
N HIS A 142 -19.89 7.19 8.96
CA HIS A 142 -19.85 7.68 10.34
C HIS A 142 -20.14 9.19 10.46
N ASP A 143 -21.15 9.58 11.24
CA ASP A 143 -21.67 10.96 11.33
C ASP A 143 -20.61 12.04 11.56
N GLY A 144 -19.56 11.71 12.32
CA GLY A 144 -18.40 12.57 12.53
C GLY A 144 -17.46 12.83 11.34
N VAL A 145 -17.83 12.47 10.09
CA VAL A 145 -17.05 12.80 8.87
C VAL A 145 -17.83 13.58 7.80
N GLN A 146 -19.10 13.94 8.05
CA GLN A 146 -19.93 14.60 7.05
C GLN A 146 -19.34 15.93 6.55
N ASP A 147 -18.69 16.68 7.44
CA ASP A 147 -17.98 17.93 7.13
C ASP A 147 -16.69 17.74 6.30
N ARG A 148 -16.30 16.49 5.98
CA ARG A 148 -15.13 16.16 5.17
C ARG A 148 -15.46 15.94 3.70
N GLU A 149 -16.73 15.83 3.31
CA GLU A 149 -17.14 15.48 1.93
C GLU A 149 -16.50 16.37 0.86
N LYS A 150 -16.61 17.69 1.03
CA LYS A 150 -16.00 18.67 0.12
C LYS A 150 -14.49 18.44 -0.04
N LYS A 151 -13.78 18.22 1.06
CA LYS A 151 -12.33 17.99 1.04
C LYS A 151 -12.00 16.64 0.40
N ALA A 152 -12.81 15.60 0.63
CA ALA A 152 -12.65 14.30 0.01
C ALA A 152 -12.80 14.37 -1.51
N HIS A 153 -13.75 15.16 -2.03
CA HIS A 153 -13.87 15.44 -3.46
C HIS A 153 -12.63 16.15 -4.03
N GLN A 154 -12.09 17.15 -3.32
CA GLN A 154 -10.88 17.86 -3.75
C GLN A 154 -9.62 17.00 -3.66
N GLN A 155 -9.57 16.02 -2.76
CA GLN A 155 -8.45 15.11 -2.60
C GLN A 155 -8.49 13.91 -3.56
N MET A 156 -9.59 13.68 -4.27
CA MET A 156 -9.68 12.65 -5.30
C MET A 156 -8.73 12.96 -6.45
N GLY A 157 -7.84 12.03 -6.78
CA GLY A 157 -6.73 12.22 -7.72
C GLY A 157 -5.55 13.00 -7.12
N SER A 158 -5.33 12.92 -5.80
CA SER A 158 -4.16 13.55 -5.13
C SER A 158 -3.26 12.50 -4.48
N LEU A 159 -1.95 12.74 -4.49
CA LEU A 159 -0.95 11.75 -4.08
C LEU A 159 -0.93 11.54 -2.57
N GLY A 160 -0.74 12.61 -1.81
CA GLY A 160 -0.37 12.52 -0.40
C GLY A 160 1.09 12.67 -0.09
N GLY A 161 1.40 12.49 1.19
CA GLY A 161 2.76 12.50 1.73
C GLY A 161 3.14 11.14 2.31
N GLY A 162 4.28 11.09 3.00
CA GLY A 162 4.82 9.85 3.54
C GLY A 162 5.43 8.97 2.44
N ASN A 163 5.07 7.68 2.43
CA ASN A 163 5.62 6.71 1.47
C ASN A 163 4.95 6.76 0.09
N HIS A 164 3.96 7.63 -0.12
CA HIS A 164 3.30 7.80 -1.42
C HIS A 164 4.25 8.42 -2.46
N PHE A 165 4.13 7.98 -3.71
CA PHE A 165 4.95 8.44 -4.83
C PHE A 165 4.26 8.22 -6.18
N ILE A 166 4.76 8.89 -7.22
CA ILE A 166 4.52 8.56 -8.63
C ILE A 166 5.89 8.38 -9.28
N GLU A 167 6.08 7.31 -10.04
CA GLU A 167 7.34 6.98 -10.69
C GLU A 167 7.16 6.75 -12.18
N VAL A 168 8.16 7.18 -12.95
CA VAL A 168 8.41 6.72 -14.32
C VAL A 168 9.60 5.77 -14.23
N CYS A 169 9.42 4.56 -14.72
CA CYS A 169 10.40 3.49 -14.63
C CYS A 169 10.72 2.92 -16.01
N LEU A 170 11.91 2.34 -16.13
CA LEU A 170 12.30 1.48 -17.24
C LEU A 170 12.35 0.03 -16.75
N ASP A 171 11.85 -0.90 -17.56
CA ASP A 171 12.13 -2.32 -17.32
C ASP A 171 13.43 -2.79 -18.00
N ASP A 172 13.80 -4.06 -17.82
CA ASP A 172 15.01 -4.63 -18.40
C ASP A 172 14.99 -4.70 -19.95
N GLU A 173 13.83 -4.46 -20.58
CA GLU A 173 13.66 -4.33 -22.03
C GLU A 173 13.58 -2.85 -22.47
N ASP A 174 13.99 -1.92 -21.60
CA ASP A 174 13.92 -0.47 -21.79
C ASP A 174 12.50 0.07 -22.06
N ARG A 175 11.45 -0.68 -21.71
CA ARG A 175 10.06 -0.19 -21.86
C ARG A 175 9.69 0.70 -20.69
N VAL A 176 8.91 1.74 -20.97
CA VAL A 176 8.53 2.73 -19.97
C VAL A 176 7.26 2.30 -19.26
N TRP A 177 7.34 2.28 -17.92
CA TRP A 177 6.23 2.08 -17.01
C TRP A 177 5.89 3.36 -16.25
N LEU A 178 4.61 3.57 -16.00
CA LEU A 178 4.12 4.56 -15.04
C LEU A 178 3.56 3.82 -13.84
N MET A 179 3.97 4.18 -12.63
CA MET A 179 3.43 3.59 -11.41
C MET A 179 3.19 4.62 -10.33
N LEU A 180 2.25 4.37 -9.44
CA LEU A 180 1.94 5.24 -8.33
C LEU A 180 1.54 4.46 -7.08
N HIS A 181 1.79 5.07 -5.94
CA HIS A 181 1.49 4.57 -4.62
C HIS A 181 0.63 5.60 -3.87
N SER A 182 -0.62 5.24 -3.57
CA SER A 182 -1.50 6.09 -2.77
C SER A 182 -2.65 5.31 -2.14
N GLY A 183 -3.33 5.94 -1.20
CA GLY A 183 -4.44 5.36 -0.44
C GLY A 183 -5.65 6.27 -0.34
N SER A 184 -6.34 6.18 0.78
CA SER A 184 -7.66 6.80 1.00
C SER A 184 -7.60 8.24 1.52
N ARG A 185 -6.40 8.84 1.52
CA ARG A 185 -6.18 10.24 1.89
C ARG A 185 -6.69 10.51 3.32
N ASN A 186 -7.09 11.75 3.61
CA ASN A 186 -7.49 12.11 4.97
C ASN A 186 -8.81 11.45 5.38
N ILE A 187 -9.73 11.20 4.44
CA ILE A 187 -11.04 10.64 4.77
C ILE A 187 -10.92 9.23 5.34
N GLY A 188 -10.09 8.36 4.74
CA GLY A 188 -9.87 7.02 5.29
C GLY A 188 -9.18 7.03 6.66
N LYS A 189 -8.23 7.95 6.88
CA LYS A 189 -7.62 8.17 8.21
C LYS A 189 -8.67 8.53 9.26
N GLU A 190 -9.54 9.49 8.97
CA GLU A 190 -10.57 9.96 9.92
C GLU A 190 -11.55 8.85 10.29
N LEU A 191 -11.96 8.04 9.31
CA LEU A 191 -12.82 6.87 9.50
C LEU A 191 -12.11 5.82 10.35
N ALA A 192 -10.86 5.48 10.02
CA ALA A 192 -10.07 4.50 10.76
C ALA A 192 -9.89 4.91 12.23
N GLU A 193 -9.50 6.15 12.51
CA GLU A 193 -9.29 6.64 13.88
C GLU A 193 -10.58 6.68 14.72
N ARG A 194 -11.75 6.90 14.10
CA ARG A 194 -13.05 6.81 14.80
C ARG A 194 -13.37 5.38 15.16
N HIS A 195 -13.31 4.47 14.19
CA HIS A 195 -13.59 3.05 14.43
C HIS A 195 -12.59 2.40 15.39
N MET A 196 -11.31 2.77 15.35
CA MET A 196 -10.33 2.33 16.35
C MET A 196 -10.70 2.79 17.76
N ARG A 197 -11.21 4.02 17.94
CA ARG A 197 -11.68 4.50 19.26
C ARG A 197 -12.91 3.74 19.74
N ILE A 198 -13.88 3.49 18.85
CA ILE A 198 -15.08 2.71 19.17
C ILE A 198 -14.69 1.30 19.59
N ALA A 199 -13.89 0.58 18.79
CA ALA A 199 -13.45 -0.78 19.08
C ALA A 199 -12.77 -0.87 20.45
N LYS A 200 -11.86 0.07 20.78
CA LYS A 200 -11.20 0.13 22.08
C LYS A 200 -12.20 0.27 23.23
N ALA A 201 -13.28 1.02 23.08
CA ALA A 201 -14.26 1.23 24.15
C ALA A 201 -15.15 0.01 24.44
N LEU A 202 -15.16 -1.02 23.57
CA LEU A 202 -16.04 -2.17 23.73
C LEU A 202 -15.62 -3.08 24.91
N PRO A 203 -16.57 -3.56 25.75
CA PRO A 203 -16.25 -4.33 26.95
C PRO A 203 -15.44 -5.61 26.70
N HIS A 204 -15.71 -6.35 25.63
CA HIS A 204 -14.98 -7.58 25.31
C HIS A 204 -13.51 -7.36 24.93
N ASN A 205 -13.12 -6.12 24.68
CA ASN A 205 -11.74 -5.72 24.37
C ASN A 205 -10.96 -5.22 25.61
N ALA A 206 -11.55 -5.25 26.81
CA ALA A 206 -10.96 -4.67 28.03
C ALA A 206 -9.64 -5.34 28.43
N ASP A 207 -9.56 -6.67 28.36
CA ASP A 207 -8.44 -7.47 28.87
C ASP A 207 -7.40 -7.83 27.79
N LEU A 208 -7.41 -7.12 26.65
CA LEU A 208 -6.44 -7.36 25.59
C LEU A 208 -5.04 -6.92 26.03
N PRO A 209 -3.98 -7.69 25.67
CA PRO A 209 -2.59 -7.36 26.02
C PRO A 209 -2.11 -6.05 25.37
N ASP A 210 -2.75 -5.66 24.27
CA ASP A 210 -2.56 -4.40 23.58
C ASP A 210 -3.92 -3.87 23.12
N ARG A 211 -4.21 -2.60 23.45
CA ARG A 211 -5.48 -1.95 23.11
C ARG A 211 -5.60 -1.68 21.61
N ASP A 212 -4.51 -1.66 20.87
CA ASP A 212 -4.54 -1.60 19.40
C ASP A 212 -4.89 -2.97 18.77
N LEU A 213 -5.14 -4.02 19.54
CA LEU A 213 -5.67 -5.30 19.05
C LEU A 213 -7.19 -5.43 19.20
N ALA A 214 -7.88 -4.35 19.61
CA ALA A 214 -9.33 -4.33 19.74
C ALA A 214 -10.02 -4.77 18.43
N VAL A 215 -11.10 -5.56 18.56
CA VAL A 215 -11.87 -6.09 17.43
C VAL A 215 -13.34 -5.70 17.49
N PHE A 216 -13.96 -5.63 16.31
CA PHE A 216 -15.41 -5.77 16.17
C PHE A 216 -15.77 -7.24 15.95
N LEU A 217 -16.97 -7.65 16.36
CA LEU A 217 -17.48 -9.01 16.22
C LEU A 217 -18.64 -9.05 15.21
N SER A 218 -18.73 -10.11 14.42
CA SER A 218 -19.81 -10.28 13.45
C SER A 218 -21.18 -10.28 14.13
N GLY A 219 -22.18 -9.73 13.43
CA GLY A 219 -23.55 -9.63 13.94
C GLY A 219 -23.79 -8.49 14.93
N THR A 220 -22.82 -7.59 15.14
CA THR A 220 -23.02 -6.37 15.94
C THR A 220 -23.19 -5.12 15.06
N PRO A 221 -23.96 -4.10 15.52
CA PRO A 221 -24.10 -2.84 14.80
C PRO A 221 -22.77 -2.13 14.51
N GLU A 222 -21.79 -2.26 15.42
CA GLU A 222 -20.47 -1.66 15.25
C GLU A 222 -19.66 -2.32 14.13
N MET A 223 -19.77 -3.65 13.96
CA MET A 223 -19.18 -4.35 12.82
C MET A 223 -19.82 -3.89 11.51
N ASP A 224 -21.14 -3.77 11.46
CA ASP A 224 -21.84 -3.32 10.24
C ASP A 224 -21.48 -1.88 9.87
N ALA A 225 -21.36 -0.99 10.88
CA ALA A 225 -20.88 0.37 10.69
C ALA A 225 -19.43 0.40 10.19
N TYR A 226 -18.54 -0.39 10.80
CA TYR A 226 -17.15 -0.47 10.38
C TYR A 226 -17.01 -1.02 8.96
N ARG A 227 -17.69 -2.12 8.60
CA ARG A 227 -17.62 -2.73 7.27
C ARG A 227 -18.10 -1.78 6.18
N ARG A 228 -19.17 -1.02 6.44
CA ARG A 228 -19.67 0.00 5.51
C ARG A 228 -18.60 1.06 5.22
N ASP A 229 -18.03 1.65 6.27
CA ASP A 229 -17.03 2.71 6.14
C ASP A 229 -15.69 2.21 5.56
N LEU A 230 -15.29 1.00 5.93
CA LEU A 230 -14.11 0.32 5.42
C LEU A 230 -14.24 0.07 3.91
N THR A 231 -15.37 -0.49 3.48
CA THR A 231 -15.64 -0.78 2.07
C THR A 231 -15.61 0.51 1.25
N TRP A 232 -16.27 1.56 1.75
CA TRP A 232 -16.26 2.87 1.10
C TRP A 232 -14.85 3.46 1.00
N ALA A 233 -14.06 3.39 2.07
CA ALA A 233 -12.69 3.91 2.08
C ALA A 233 -11.74 3.12 1.16
N GLN A 234 -11.91 1.79 1.07
CA GLN A 234 -11.18 0.95 0.11
C GLN A 234 -11.53 1.34 -1.33
N GLU A 235 -12.82 1.54 -1.64
CA GLU A 235 -13.27 1.99 -2.95
C GLU A 235 -12.79 3.42 -3.25
N TYR A 236 -12.83 4.34 -2.28
CA TYR A 236 -12.26 5.68 -2.41
C TYR A 236 -10.79 5.63 -2.81
N ALA A 237 -9.98 4.79 -2.14
CA ALA A 237 -8.57 4.65 -2.45
C ALA A 237 -8.33 4.09 -3.86
N SER A 238 -9.12 3.08 -4.28
CA SER A 238 -9.05 2.55 -5.64
C SER A 238 -9.40 3.60 -6.69
N ARG A 239 -10.49 4.35 -6.47
CA ARG A 239 -10.89 5.45 -7.37
C ARG A 239 -9.86 6.57 -7.39
N ASN A 240 -9.25 6.89 -6.24
CA ASN A 240 -8.20 7.90 -6.14
C ASN A 240 -6.99 7.53 -7.00
N ARG A 241 -6.54 6.28 -6.94
CA ARG A 241 -5.44 5.78 -7.78
C ARG A 241 -5.81 5.77 -9.27
N ALA A 242 -6.99 5.30 -9.64
CA ALA A 242 -7.43 5.28 -11.04
C ALA A 242 -7.52 6.70 -11.65
N VAL A 243 -8.08 7.67 -10.91
CA VAL A 243 -8.13 9.07 -11.33
C VAL A 243 -6.72 9.64 -11.46
N MET A 244 -5.86 9.35 -10.48
CA MET A 244 -4.47 9.81 -10.50
C MET A 244 -3.69 9.22 -11.67
N LEU A 245 -3.83 7.92 -11.95
CA LEU A 245 -3.17 7.27 -13.07
C LEU A 245 -3.61 7.88 -14.39
N ALA A 246 -4.91 8.14 -14.57
CA ALA A 246 -5.42 8.80 -15.77
C ALA A 246 -4.86 10.22 -15.95
N LEU A 247 -4.71 11.00 -14.87
CA LEU A 247 -4.07 12.32 -14.90
C LEU A 247 -2.59 12.22 -15.27
N VAL A 248 -1.87 11.24 -14.71
CA VAL A 248 -0.44 11.00 -15.03
C VAL A 248 -0.28 10.56 -16.48
N MET A 249 -1.10 9.62 -16.97
CA MET A 249 -1.12 9.18 -18.37
C MET A 249 -1.35 10.36 -19.32
N GLN A 250 -2.27 11.27 -18.98
CA GLN A 250 -2.50 12.48 -19.76
C GLN A 250 -1.28 13.42 -19.74
N ALA A 251 -0.72 13.70 -18.56
CA ALA A 251 0.45 14.57 -18.42
C ALA A 251 1.69 14.04 -19.18
N VAL A 252 1.89 12.72 -19.16
CA VAL A 252 2.95 12.05 -19.92
C VAL A 252 2.64 12.13 -21.41
N ARG A 253 1.42 11.80 -21.86
CA ARG A 253 1.03 11.90 -23.28
C ARG A 253 1.25 13.30 -23.84
N GLU A 254 0.92 14.35 -23.10
CA GLU A 254 1.13 15.75 -23.50
C GLU A 254 2.61 16.17 -23.59
N SER A 255 3.54 15.31 -23.15
CA SER A 255 4.98 15.52 -23.28
C SER A 255 5.55 15.05 -24.61
N PHE A 256 4.78 14.29 -25.41
CA PHE A 256 5.23 13.69 -26.66
C PHE A 256 4.31 14.08 -27.82
N ALA A 257 4.86 14.13 -29.03
CA ALA A 257 4.13 14.54 -30.23
C ALA A 257 3.39 13.39 -30.92
N HIS A 258 3.78 12.15 -30.67
CA HIS A 258 3.16 10.95 -31.25
C HIS A 258 2.05 10.41 -30.35
N GLU A 259 1.25 9.48 -30.88
CA GLU A 259 0.18 8.85 -30.14
C GLU A 259 0.73 7.82 -29.15
N LEU A 260 0.35 7.93 -27.87
CA LEU A 260 0.74 7.00 -26.81
C LEU A 260 -0.42 6.08 -26.45
N THR A 261 -0.18 4.78 -26.60
CA THR A 261 -1.00 3.70 -26.06
C THR A 261 -0.49 3.23 -24.71
N PHE A 262 -1.40 2.65 -23.93
CA PHE A 262 -1.17 2.15 -22.60
C PHE A 262 -1.83 0.78 -22.47
N GLU A 263 -1.13 -0.17 -21.86
CA GLU A 263 -1.67 -1.49 -21.54
C GLU A 263 -2.77 -1.40 -20.47
N LYS A 264 -3.37 -2.54 -20.14
CA LYS A 264 -4.31 -2.60 -19.01
C LYS A 264 -3.57 -2.31 -17.68
N PRO A 265 -4.05 -1.36 -16.86
CA PRO A 265 -3.44 -1.09 -15.57
C PRO A 265 -3.49 -2.28 -14.61
N ILE A 266 -2.41 -2.46 -13.86
CA ILE A 266 -2.31 -3.33 -12.69
C ILE A 266 -2.70 -2.50 -11.48
N SER A 267 -3.63 -2.98 -10.66
CA SER A 267 -4.04 -2.32 -9.41
C SER A 267 -4.06 -3.33 -8.27
N CYS A 268 -3.39 -3.01 -7.16
CA CYS A 268 -3.38 -3.87 -5.97
C CYS A 268 -3.44 -3.03 -4.70
N HIS A 269 -4.34 -3.41 -3.77
CA HIS A 269 -4.32 -2.90 -2.41
C HIS A 269 -3.28 -3.67 -1.58
N HIS A 270 -2.70 -3.00 -0.58
CA HIS A 270 -1.87 -3.65 0.43
C HIS A 270 -2.24 -3.35 1.89
N ASN A 271 -3.20 -2.45 2.13
CA ASN A 271 -3.82 -2.23 3.44
C ASN A 271 -5.34 -2.37 3.33
N TYR A 272 -5.90 -3.57 3.52
CA TYR A 272 -7.33 -3.79 3.31
C TYR A 272 -7.83 -5.04 4.04
N VAL A 273 -9.15 -5.19 4.09
CA VAL A 273 -9.82 -6.42 4.53
C VAL A 273 -10.63 -6.97 3.37
N ALA A 274 -10.61 -8.29 3.23
CA ALA A 274 -11.46 -9.04 2.33
C ALA A 274 -12.14 -10.20 3.07
N GLU A 275 -13.30 -10.61 2.56
CA GLU A 275 -13.96 -11.86 2.95
C GLU A 275 -13.45 -12.96 2.04
N GLU A 276 -12.85 -13.99 2.63
CA GLU A 276 -12.24 -15.09 1.90
C GLU A 276 -12.54 -16.41 2.60
N THR A 277 -12.85 -17.43 1.82
CA THR A 277 -12.98 -18.81 2.32
C THR A 277 -11.62 -19.48 2.24
N ILE A 278 -11.05 -19.85 3.38
CA ILE A 278 -9.74 -20.52 3.50
C ILE A 278 -9.91 -21.71 4.43
N ASP A 279 -9.38 -22.88 4.04
CA ASP A 279 -9.56 -24.14 4.77
C ASP A 279 -11.05 -24.46 5.04
N ASP A 280 -11.94 -24.16 4.08
CA ASP A 280 -13.41 -24.26 4.19
C ASP A 280 -14.03 -23.40 5.31
N VAL A 281 -13.34 -22.34 5.74
CA VAL A 281 -13.83 -21.39 6.74
C VAL A 281 -13.93 -20.00 6.13
N ASP A 282 -15.08 -19.35 6.32
CA ASP A 282 -15.25 -17.93 5.96
C ASP A 282 -14.51 -17.03 6.97
N LEU A 283 -13.55 -16.28 6.47
CA LEU A 283 -12.64 -15.46 7.26
C LEU A 283 -12.67 -14.00 6.79
N LEU A 284 -12.46 -13.10 7.75
CA LEU A 284 -12.09 -11.72 7.48
C LEU A 284 -10.57 -11.64 7.43
N VAL A 285 -10.02 -11.51 6.22
CA VAL A 285 -8.58 -11.49 5.96
C VAL A 285 -8.10 -10.05 5.88
N THR A 286 -7.39 -9.62 6.91
CA THR A 286 -6.72 -8.31 6.95
C THR A 286 -5.32 -8.45 6.35
N ARG A 287 -5.02 -7.68 5.31
CA ARG A 287 -3.65 -7.51 4.80
C ARG A 287 -3.16 -6.12 5.17
N LYS A 288 -2.01 -6.05 5.84
CA LYS A 288 -1.33 -4.80 6.17
C LYS A 288 0.10 -4.85 5.66
N GLY A 289 0.39 -4.05 4.66
CA GLY A 289 1.63 -4.16 3.89
C GLY A 289 1.77 -5.54 3.24
N ALA A 290 0.69 -6.10 2.70
CA ALA A 290 0.73 -7.34 1.92
C ALA A 290 -0.31 -7.27 0.80
N ILE A 291 0.03 -7.78 -0.39
CA ILE A 291 -0.89 -7.81 -1.54
C ILE A 291 -1.54 -9.19 -1.66
N ARG A 292 -2.67 -9.28 -2.38
CA ARG A 292 -3.16 -10.56 -2.89
C ARG A 292 -2.21 -11.09 -3.97
N ALA A 293 -1.91 -12.37 -3.91
CA ALA A 293 -1.09 -13.12 -4.85
C ALA A 293 -1.75 -14.48 -5.17
N GLY A 294 -3.02 -14.42 -5.60
CA GLY A 294 -3.71 -15.58 -6.17
C GLY A 294 -3.04 -16.02 -7.48
N LEU A 295 -3.33 -17.24 -7.94
CA LEU A 295 -2.75 -17.76 -9.17
C LEU A 295 -3.08 -16.83 -10.35
N GLY A 296 -2.05 -16.25 -10.96
CA GLY A 296 -2.19 -15.36 -12.11
C GLY A 296 -2.40 -13.88 -11.79
N ASP A 297 -2.65 -13.52 -10.52
CA ASP A 297 -2.83 -12.12 -10.10
C ASP A 297 -1.57 -11.32 -10.40
N LEU A 298 -1.71 -10.16 -11.05
CA LEU A 298 -0.60 -9.22 -11.19
C LEU A 298 -0.51 -8.30 -9.97
N GLY A 299 0.71 -8.05 -9.51
CA GLY A 299 1.02 -7.19 -8.38
C GLY A 299 2.19 -6.27 -8.65
N LEU A 300 2.32 -5.24 -7.82
CA LEU A 300 3.43 -4.27 -7.84
C LEU A 300 4.08 -4.27 -6.46
N ILE A 301 5.39 -4.51 -6.41
CA ILE A 301 6.19 -4.54 -5.19
C ILE A 301 7.27 -3.47 -5.29
N PRO A 302 7.03 -2.24 -4.79
CA PRO A 302 8.03 -1.20 -4.80
C PRO A 302 9.17 -1.41 -3.80
N GLY A 303 10.38 -1.06 -4.21
CA GLY A 303 11.52 -0.94 -3.30
C GLY A 303 11.49 0.41 -2.58
N SER A 304 12.49 1.24 -2.89
CA SER A 304 12.68 2.58 -2.37
C SER A 304 13.12 3.50 -3.50
N MET A 305 13.28 4.79 -3.22
CA MET A 305 13.69 5.77 -4.22
C MET A 305 15.11 5.45 -4.75
N GLY A 306 15.21 4.69 -5.85
CA GLY A 306 16.48 4.34 -6.50
C GLY A 306 16.92 2.88 -6.37
N THR A 307 16.17 2.00 -5.69
CA THR A 307 16.51 0.57 -5.58
C THR A 307 15.69 -0.33 -6.49
N GLY A 308 14.87 0.25 -7.37
CA GLY A 308 13.97 -0.49 -8.25
C GLY A 308 12.66 -0.95 -7.61
N SER A 309 11.79 -1.49 -8.44
CA SER A 309 10.46 -2.01 -8.14
C SER A 309 10.23 -3.27 -8.97
N TYR A 310 9.23 -4.08 -8.62
CA TYR A 310 8.93 -5.32 -9.36
C TYR A 310 7.46 -5.38 -9.77
N VAL A 311 7.23 -5.80 -11.01
CA VAL A 311 5.95 -6.36 -11.45
C VAL A 311 6.03 -7.86 -11.21
N VAL A 312 5.04 -8.39 -10.50
CA VAL A 312 5.02 -9.80 -10.12
C VAL A 312 3.70 -10.46 -10.52
N ARG A 313 3.71 -11.79 -10.62
CA ARG A 313 2.51 -12.60 -10.77
C ARG A 313 2.40 -13.61 -9.62
N GLY A 314 1.24 -13.69 -9.00
CA GLY A 314 0.98 -14.62 -7.92
C GLY A 314 0.99 -16.08 -8.39
N LEU A 315 1.61 -16.94 -7.58
CA LEU A 315 1.65 -18.39 -7.78
C LEU A 315 0.50 -19.11 -7.06
N GLY A 316 -0.32 -18.39 -6.30
CA GLY A 316 -1.52 -18.95 -5.65
C GLY A 316 -1.22 -19.84 -4.45
N SER A 317 -0.15 -19.57 -3.70
CA SER A 317 0.24 -20.37 -2.53
C SER A 317 -0.80 -20.28 -1.39
N GLU A 318 -1.49 -21.39 -1.11
CA GLU A 318 -2.46 -21.50 0.00
C GLU A 318 -1.78 -21.28 1.35
N ARG A 319 -0.52 -21.71 1.48
CA ARG A 319 0.28 -21.54 2.70
C ARG A 319 0.42 -20.07 3.08
N SER A 320 0.38 -19.16 2.12
CA SER A 320 0.48 -17.71 2.33
C SER A 320 -0.88 -17.01 2.49
N PHE A 321 -1.98 -17.75 2.47
CA PHE A 321 -3.32 -17.19 2.25
C PHE A 321 -3.36 -16.35 0.98
N TYR A 322 -2.79 -16.89 -0.10
CA TYR A 322 -2.73 -16.27 -1.42
C TYR A 322 -2.22 -14.83 -1.36
N SER A 323 -1.08 -14.61 -0.68
CA SER A 323 -0.57 -13.27 -0.39
C SER A 323 0.93 -13.17 -0.59
N ALA A 324 1.41 -11.96 -0.84
CA ALA A 324 2.84 -11.64 -1.00
C ALA A 324 3.19 -10.31 -0.34
N SER A 325 4.49 -9.99 -0.26
CA SER A 325 4.96 -8.71 0.28
C SER A 325 4.42 -7.52 -0.53
N HIS A 326 4.36 -6.34 0.07
CA HIS A 326 3.96 -5.12 -0.64
C HIS A 326 5.13 -4.22 -1.03
N GLY A 327 6.34 -4.44 -0.51
CA GLY A 327 7.49 -3.62 -0.83
C GLY A 327 8.75 -4.07 -0.09
N ALA A 328 9.77 -3.22 -0.03
CA ALA A 328 11.02 -3.57 0.67
C ALA A 328 10.86 -3.62 2.21
N GLY A 329 9.96 -2.81 2.78
CA GLY A 329 9.85 -2.64 4.23
C GLY A 329 10.98 -1.81 4.83
N ARG A 330 10.69 -1.08 5.91
CA ARG A 330 11.66 -0.15 6.51
C ARG A 330 12.62 -0.87 7.45
N ARG A 331 13.91 -0.52 7.37
CA ARG A 331 14.94 -0.92 8.35
C ARG A 331 14.99 0.00 9.57
N MET A 332 14.56 1.26 9.40
CA MET A 332 14.57 2.25 10.47
C MET A 332 13.39 3.22 10.40
N SER A 333 13.11 3.87 11.54
CA SER A 333 12.06 4.88 11.61
C SER A 333 12.40 6.12 10.76
N ARG A 334 11.37 6.90 10.41
CA ARG A 334 11.57 8.17 9.68
C ARG A 334 12.43 9.17 10.46
N ASN A 335 12.23 9.25 11.76
CA ASN A 335 13.01 10.13 12.64
C ASN A 335 14.47 9.68 12.71
N GLU A 336 14.71 8.37 12.77
CA GLU A 336 16.07 7.83 12.77
C GLU A 336 16.78 8.08 11.44
N ALA A 337 16.09 7.93 10.30
CA ALA A 337 16.63 8.26 8.99
C ALA A 337 17.05 9.74 8.90
N LYS A 338 16.17 10.66 9.35
CA LYS A 338 16.47 12.12 9.38
C LYS A 338 17.63 12.49 10.31
N ARG A 339 17.88 11.69 11.34
CA ARG A 339 19.00 11.89 12.28
C ARG A 339 20.32 11.38 11.71
N ARG A 340 20.28 10.30 10.93
CA ARG A 340 21.47 9.57 10.47
C ARG A 340 22.02 10.04 9.13
N TYR A 341 21.16 10.52 8.24
CA TYR A 341 21.53 10.86 6.86
C TYR A 341 21.39 12.36 6.58
N THR A 342 22.02 12.78 5.50
CA THR A 342 22.06 14.17 5.00
C THR A 342 21.44 14.28 3.62
N VAL A 343 21.23 15.50 3.14
CA VAL A 343 20.78 15.74 1.76
C VAL A 343 21.83 15.29 0.74
N ASP A 344 23.12 15.35 1.08
CA ASP A 344 24.18 14.84 0.20
C ASP A 344 24.11 13.31 0.06
N ASP A 345 23.80 12.60 1.15
CA ASP A 345 23.54 11.16 1.09
C ASP A 345 22.34 10.83 0.20
N LEU A 346 21.28 11.64 0.30
CA LEU A 346 20.10 11.51 -0.55
C LEU A 346 20.46 11.71 -2.03
N ILE A 347 21.21 12.76 -2.37
CA ILE A 347 21.66 13.04 -3.74
C ILE A 347 22.50 11.86 -4.27
N ALA A 348 23.47 11.39 -3.49
CA ALA A 348 24.34 10.30 -3.87
C ALA A 348 23.57 8.99 -4.10
N GLN A 349 22.64 8.64 -3.21
CA GLN A 349 21.85 7.40 -3.30
C GLN A 349 20.77 7.44 -4.37
N THR A 350 20.45 8.62 -4.91
CA THR A 350 19.42 8.81 -5.96
C THR A 350 20.01 9.36 -7.24
N ALA A 351 21.32 9.18 -7.45
CA ALA A 351 22.02 9.55 -8.66
C ALA A 351 21.39 8.83 -9.87
N GLY A 352 21.08 9.59 -10.93
CA GLY A 352 20.40 9.07 -12.12
C GLY A 352 18.87 9.00 -12.02
N VAL A 353 18.28 9.40 -10.89
CA VAL A 353 16.82 9.54 -10.73
C VAL A 353 16.46 11.02 -10.65
N GLU A 354 15.62 11.50 -11.56
CA GLU A 354 15.04 12.84 -11.49
C GLU A 354 14.00 12.90 -10.37
N SER A 355 14.34 13.57 -9.27
CA SER A 355 13.47 13.69 -8.10
C SER A 355 13.82 14.93 -7.29
N ARG A 356 12.93 15.31 -6.36
CA ARG A 356 13.24 16.34 -5.36
C ARG A 356 14.42 15.90 -4.50
N LYS A 357 15.38 16.81 -4.28
CA LYS A 357 16.59 16.59 -3.46
C LYS A 357 16.61 17.55 -2.28
N ASP A 358 15.64 17.41 -1.37
CA ASP A 358 15.51 18.28 -0.21
C ASP A 358 15.17 17.51 1.07
N ALA A 359 15.28 18.18 2.23
CA ALA A 359 15.08 17.57 3.54
C ALA A 359 13.66 16.98 3.75
N GLY A 360 12.68 17.39 2.94
CA GLY A 360 11.31 16.88 3.01
C GLY A 360 11.16 15.43 2.57
N VAL A 361 12.11 14.89 1.79
CA VAL A 361 12.08 13.49 1.32
C VAL A 361 13.23 12.64 1.87
N LEU A 362 14.01 13.19 2.81
CA LEU A 362 15.17 12.54 3.40
C LEU A 362 14.81 11.24 4.13
N ASP A 363 13.64 11.13 4.74
CA ASP A 363 13.20 9.92 5.44
C ASP A 363 12.83 8.75 4.53
N GLU A 364 12.86 8.97 3.21
CA GLU A 364 12.49 7.99 2.19
C GLU A 364 13.67 7.59 1.28
N LEU A 365 14.92 7.91 1.68
CA LEU A 365 16.13 7.48 0.98
C LEU A 365 16.33 5.95 0.98
N PRO A 366 17.05 5.37 -0.01
CA PRO A 366 17.31 3.93 -0.10
C PRO A 366 17.77 3.24 1.16
N ALA A 367 18.75 3.81 1.85
CA ALA A 367 19.32 3.20 3.04
C ALA A 367 18.36 3.10 4.24
N ALA A 368 17.17 3.70 4.17
CA ALA A 368 16.11 3.53 5.17
C ALA A 368 15.32 2.22 5.01
N TYR A 369 15.48 1.52 3.89
CA TYR A 369 14.71 0.34 3.49
C TYR A 369 15.54 -0.95 3.53
N LYS A 370 14.86 -2.10 3.56
CA LYS A 370 15.52 -3.38 3.33
C LYS A 370 15.97 -3.48 1.88
N ASP A 371 16.87 -4.41 1.64
CA ASP A 371 17.23 -4.79 0.28
C ASP A 371 16.02 -5.49 -0.38
N ILE A 372 15.52 -4.92 -1.47
CA ILE A 372 14.33 -5.42 -2.16
C ILE A 372 14.61 -6.77 -2.84
N GLU A 373 15.84 -7.00 -3.31
CA GLU A 373 16.21 -8.27 -3.95
C GLU A 373 16.10 -9.43 -2.95
N SER A 374 16.61 -9.25 -1.73
CA SER A 374 16.45 -10.19 -0.64
C SER A 374 14.98 -10.48 -0.30
N VAL A 375 14.12 -9.45 -0.35
CA VAL A 375 12.67 -9.59 -0.11
C VAL A 375 12.01 -10.41 -1.23
N ILE A 376 12.35 -10.17 -2.49
CA ILE A 376 11.83 -10.95 -3.63
C ILE A 376 12.33 -12.39 -3.59
N ALA A 377 13.62 -12.60 -3.31
CA ALA A 377 14.22 -13.94 -3.21
C ALA A 377 13.59 -14.78 -2.10
N ALA A 378 13.22 -14.16 -0.97
CA ALA A 378 12.60 -14.87 0.15
C ALA A 378 11.19 -15.39 -0.13
N GLN A 379 10.51 -14.93 -1.20
CA GLN A 379 9.12 -15.27 -1.53
C GLN A 379 8.98 -15.85 -2.95
N SER A 380 10.02 -16.49 -3.49
CA SER A 380 10.00 -17.09 -4.82
C SER A 380 8.97 -18.23 -4.99
N ASP A 381 8.43 -18.75 -3.88
CA ASP A 381 7.31 -19.71 -3.87
C ASP A 381 5.93 -19.04 -3.87
N LEU A 382 5.87 -17.70 -3.70
CA LEU A 382 4.63 -16.93 -3.65
C LEU A 382 4.36 -16.19 -4.95
N VAL A 383 5.42 -15.71 -5.61
CA VAL A 383 5.33 -14.89 -6.82
C VAL A 383 6.42 -15.23 -7.82
N GLU A 384 6.11 -15.10 -9.11
CA GLU A 384 7.10 -15.00 -10.18
C GLU A 384 7.34 -13.52 -10.54
N VAL A 385 8.58 -13.19 -10.92
CA VAL A 385 8.91 -11.86 -11.42
C VAL A 385 8.53 -11.75 -12.90
N VAL A 386 7.70 -10.76 -13.23
CA VAL A 386 7.29 -10.45 -14.60
C VAL A 386 8.19 -9.38 -15.21
N ALA A 387 8.53 -8.35 -14.43
CA ALA A 387 9.46 -7.31 -14.84
C ALA A 387 10.15 -6.72 -13.60
N HIS A 388 11.44 -6.45 -13.72
CA HIS A 388 12.16 -5.57 -12.81
C HIS A 388 12.12 -4.15 -13.37
N LEU A 389 11.88 -3.16 -12.52
CA LEU A 389 11.67 -1.77 -12.88
C LEU A 389 12.71 -0.89 -12.20
N LYS A 390 13.45 -0.09 -12.97
CA LYS A 390 14.38 0.93 -12.48
C LYS A 390 13.75 2.31 -12.63
N GLN A 391 13.66 3.06 -11.52
CA GLN A 391 13.14 4.43 -11.56
C GLN A 391 14.06 5.36 -12.35
N VAL A 392 13.46 6.24 -13.16
CA VAL A 392 14.14 7.37 -13.80
C VAL A 392 13.53 8.71 -13.38
N VAL A 393 12.26 8.74 -12.98
CA VAL A 393 11.60 9.89 -12.35
C VAL A 393 10.88 9.45 -11.08
N CYS A 394 10.97 10.23 -10.00
CA CYS A 394 10.22 10.01 -8.78
C CYS A 394 9.61 11.34 -8.26
N VAL A 395 8.28 11.37 -8.14
CA VAL A 395 7.49 12.48 -7.60
C VAL A 395 6.95 12.10 -6.23
N LYS A 396 7.21 12.94 -5.23
CA LYS A 396 6.79 12.72 -3.82
C LYS A 396 6.30 14.01 -3.17
N GLY A 397 5.45 13.83 -2.15
CA GLY A 397 4.78 14.89 -1.37
C GLY A 397 5.63 15.63 -0.35
#